data_AF-A0A132T3M7-F1
#
_entry.id   AF-A0A132T3M7-F1
#
_cell.length_a   1.000
_cell.length_b   1.000
_cell.length_c   1.000
_cell.angle_alpha   90.00
_cell.angle_beta   90.00
_cell.angle_gamma   90.00
#
_symmetry.space_group_name_H-M   'P 1'
#
loop_
_entity.id
_entity.type
_entity.pdbx_description
1 polymer ?
#
loop_
_entity_poly.entity_id
_entity_poly.type
_entity_poly.pdbx_seq_one_letter_code
_entity_poly.pdbx_strand_id
1 'polypeptide(L)'
;MTTALSPRGDLQSPNRSARHAAAMFVSFAAIVLLATQLEPVVPPYHPQLRAPIGWMLAASSAGLALLLVLRPVTHRAVLLAAGWFVLLAALFQGFVVGDLIAMFGTWLVVPGLALVAGQLRPRPRKALVAAHAVAAAAWVGIGVTLVAMAVVAMATDDVSAAHAIYEMMATFDVTLLPWANFATVLTGLALSFATKWGLIRHYWVIAKAVVAVGILVMAFGFLHDELEGVVDQTAALAATGGTAAQPWGGAGVVLWGFVCAGLGLVAAMLLSLYKPGGRTRFATARPASRGRTP
;
A
#
# COMPACT_ATOMS: atom_id res chain seq x y z
N MET A 1 -41.39 33.99 13.51
CA MET A 1 -41.53 32.58 13.91
C MET A 1 -40.45 31.77 13.22
N THR A 2 -39.50 31.33 14.03
CA THR A 2 -38.28 30.62 13.74
C THR A 2 -38.54 29.12 13.57
N THR A 3 -38.01 28.47 12.54
CA THR A 3 -37.81 27.01 12.55
C THR A 3 -36.64 26.61 11.66
N ALA A 4 -35.48 26.57 12.32
CA ALA A 4 -34.34 25.67 12.19
C ALA A 4 -34.06 24.99 10.83
N LEU A 5 -32.97 25.44 10.22
CA LEU A 5 -32.09 24.67 9.35
C LEU A 5 -31.78 23.29 9.95
N SER A 6 -32.11 22.22 9.24
CA SER A 6 -31.68 20.85 9.55
C SER A 6 -30.22 20.66 9.13
N PRO A 7 -29.28 20.30 10.02
CA PRO A 7 -27.93 19.93 9.63
C PRO A 7 -27.92 18.46 9.19
N ARG A 8 -28.12 18.19 7.90
CA ARG A 8 -27.87 16.86 7.32
C ARG A 8 -26.38 16.69 7.05
N GLY A 9 -25.68 16.15 8.03
CA GLY A 9 -24.28 15.76 7.93
C GLY A 9 -23.92 14.72 8.99
N ASP A 10 -24.62 13.57 9.01
CA ASP A 10 -24.31 12.46 9.91
C ASP A 10 -23.11 11.67 9.36
N LEU A 11 -21.96 12.34 9.34
CA LEU A 11 -20.64 11.70 9.31
C LEU A 11 -20.35 11.33 10.76
N GLN A 12 -20.15 10.03 11.02
CA GLN A 12 -19.56 9.44 12.23
C GLN A 12 -19.28 10.45 13.35
N SER A 13 -19.99 10.37 14.48
CA SER A 13 -19.76 11.32 15.59
C SER A 13 -18.25 11.48 15.83
N PRO A 14 -17.73 12.72 15.92
CA PRO A 14 -16.28 12.99 15.89
C PRO A 14 -15.45 12.13 16.85
N ASN A 15 -16.08 11.68 17.94
CA ASN A 15 -15.53 10.80 18.95
C ASN A 15 -15.24 9.37 18.43
N ARG A 16 -16.10 8.80 17.57
CA ARG A 16 -15.88 7.45 17.01
C ARG A 16 -14.71 7.43 16.02
N SER A 17 -14.63 8.40 15.11
CA SER A 17 -13.54 8.45 14.13
C SER A 17 -12.18 8.69 14.80
N ALA A 18 -12.14 9.53 15.85
CA ALA A 18 -10.93 9.75 16.63
C ALA A 18 -10.45 8.48 17.36
N ARG A 19 -11.36 7.69 17.93
CA ARG A 19 -11.03 6.41 18.57
C ARG A 19 -10.48 5.37 17.59
N HIS A 20 -11.09 5.24 16.40
CA HIS A 20 -10.58 4.33 15.37
C HIS A 20 -9.20 4.78 14.86
N ALA A 21 -9.00 6.08 14.64
CA ALA A 21 -7.70 6.62 14.27
C ALA A 21 -6.65 6.35 15.36
N ALA A 22 -6.98 6.59 16.64
CA ALA A 22 -6.11 6.29 17.76
C ALA A 22 -5.75 4.80 17.82
N ALA A 23 -6.72 3.90 17.65
CA ALA A 23 -6.46 2.46 17.61
C ALA A 23 -5.50 2.06 16.48
N MET A 24 -5.61 2.68 15.30
CA MET A 24 -4.68 2.46 14.19
C MET A 24 -3.26 2.92 14.53
N PHE A 25 -3.10 4.10 15.13
CA PHE A 25 -1.79 4.62 15.54
C PHE A 25 -1.18 3.83 16.70
N VAL A 26 -1.96 3.34 17.67
CA VAL A 26 -1.50 2.43 18.72
C VAL A 26 -1.05 1.10 18.11
N SER A 27 -1.85 0.53 17.21
CA SER A 27 -1.52 -0.74 16.55
C SER A 27 -0.22 -0.61 15.75
N PHE A 28 -0.07 0.50 15.02
CA PHE A 28 1.17 0.80 14.31
C PHE A 28 2.37 0.95 15.25
N ALA A 29 2.22 1.67 16.37
CA ALA A 29 3.29 1.82 17.35
C ALA A 29 3.72 0.47 17.94
N ALA A 30 2.76 -0.39 18.28
CA ALA A 30 3.02 -1.74 18.79
C ALA A 30 3.74 -2.62 17.76
N ILE A 31 3.29 -2.60 16.50
CA ILE A 31 3.91 -3.35 15.40
C ILE A 31 5.35 -2.89 15.18
N VAL A 32 5.61 -1.59 15.12
CA VAL A 32 6.97 -1.06 14.92
C VAL A 32 7.87 -1.39 16.11
N LEU A 33 7.38 -1.28 17.35
CA LEU A 33 8.16 -1.69 18.53
C LEU A 33 8.52 -3.17 18.46
N LEU A 34 7.54 -4.03 18.18
CA LEU A 34 7.78 -5.46 18.04
C LEU A 34 8.77 -5.74 16.91
N ALA A 35 8.65 -5.08 15.77
CA ALA A 35 9.56 -5.21 14.65
C ALA A 35 11.01 -4.92 15.05
N THR A 36 11.26 -3.90 15.88
CA THR A 36 12.63 -3.59 16.35
C THR A 36 13.25 -4.69 17.22
N GLN A 37 12.44 -5.60 17.78
CA GLN A 37 12.90 -6.72 18.59
C GLN A 37 13.09 -8.01 17.78
N LEU A 38 12.52 -8.07 16.58
CA LEU A 38 12.61 -9.23 15.70
C LEU A 38 13.75 -9.06 14.70
N GLU A 39 14.34 -10.18 14.28
CA GLU A 39 15.22 -10.19 13.14
C GLU A 39 14.47 -9.69 11.90
N PRO A 40 15.09 -8.79 11.12
CA PRO A 40 14.45 -8.25 9.94
C PRO A 40 14.30 -9.37 8.90
N VAL A 41 13.12 -9.45 8.27
CA VAL A 41 12.82 -10.45 7.23
C VAL A 41 13.76 -10.28 6.03
N VAL A 42 14.06 -9.03 5.67
CA VAL A 42 15.02 -8.66 4.63
C VAL A 42 16.11 -7.81 5.29
N PRO A 43 17.40 -8.07 5.02
CA PRO A 43 18.48 -7.27 5.56
C PRO A 43 18.28 -5.76 5.26
N PRO A 44 18.25 -4.90 6.29
CA PRO A 44 18.06 -3.47 6.09
C PRO A 44 19.31 -2.86 5.44
N TYR A 45 19.13 -1.83 4.60
CA TYR A 45 20.23 -1.07 4.01
C TYR A 45 21.06 -0.33 5.07
N HIS A 46 20.40 0.11 6.16
CA HIS A 46 21.02 0.84 7.26
C HIS A 46 20.65 0.23 8.63
N PRO A 47 21.24 -0.93 9.00
CA PRO A 47 20.88 -1.67 10.22
C PRO A 47 20.99 -0.83 11.50
N GLN A 48 21.98 0.06 11.57
CA GLN A 48 22.21 0.97 12.70
C GLN A 48 21.08 1.98 12.92
N LEU A 49 20.31 2.32 11.88
CA LEU A 49 19.20 3.27 11.97
C LEU A 49 17.87 2.60 12.31
N ARG A 50 17.75 1.27 12.11
CA ARG A 50 16.51 0.52 12.24
C ARG A 50 15.87 0.68 13.61
N ALA A 51 16.59 0.37 14.69
CA ALA A 51 16.04 0.44 16.04
C ALA A 51 15.78 1.89 16.51
N PRO A 52 16.74 2.84 16.39
CA PRO A 52 16.52 4.22 16.83
C PRO A 52 15.33 4.91 16.15
N ILE A 53 15.21 4.76 14.83
CA ILE A 53 14.09 5.35 14.07
C ILE A 53 12.79 4.62 14.41
N GLY A 54 12.81 3.30 14.57
CA GLY A 54 11.66 2.52 14.99
C GLY A 54 11.11 2.98 16.36
N TRP A 55 11.98 3.22 17.35
CA TRP A 55 11.57 3.73 18.66
C TRP A 55 10.99 5.14 18.59
N MET A 56 11.64 6.05 17.83
CA MET A 56 11.12 7.40 17.59
C MET A 56 9.73 7.36 16.95
N LEU A 57 9.56 6.47 15.96
CA LEU A 57 8.32 6.31 15.20
C LEU A 57 7.19 5.77 16.08
N ALA A 58 7.48 4.76 16.89
CA ALA A 58 6.54 4.21 17.86
C ALA A 58 6.13 5.23 18.92
N ALA A 59 7.09 5.96 19.50
CA ALA A 59 6.82 7.01 20.47
C ALA A 59 5.95 8.12 19.87
N SER A 60 6.28 8.57 18.65
CA SER A 60 5.52 9.60 17.94
C SER A 60 4.10 9.15 17.62
N SER A 61 3.92 7.91 17.18
CA SER A 61 2.60 7.33 16.88
C SER A 61 1.76 7.13 18.14
N ALA A 62 2.35 6.63 19.22
CA ALA A 62 1.68 6.50 20.52
C ALA A 62 1.28 7.87 21.09
N GLY A 63 2.16 8.87 20.99
CA GLY A 63 1.87 10.25 21.38
C GLY A 63 0.70 10.84 20.59
N LEU A 64 0.68 10.64 19.27
CA LEU A 64 -0.44 11.05 18.43
C LEU A 64 -1.75 10.35 18.81
N ALA A 65 -1.71 9.03 19.07
CA ALA A 65 -2.88 8.30 19.55
C ALA A 65 -3.40 8.84 20.88
N LEU A 66 -2.49 9.16 21.81
CA LEU A 66 -2.82 9.73 23.10
C LEU A 66 -3.51 11.09 22.94
N LEU A 67 -2.98 11.98 22.08
CA LEU A 67 -3.60 13.28 21.77
C LEU A 67 -5.01 13.13 21.15
N LEU A 68 -5.25 12.07 20.39
CA LEU A 68 -6.58 11.79 19.84
C LEU A 68 -7.59 11.36 20.90
N VAL A 69 -7.14 10.68 21.97
CA VAL A 69 -7.99 10.15 23.05
C VAL A 69 -8.18 11.16 24.19
N LEU A 70 -7.11 11.80 24.66
CA LEU A 70 -7.10 12.63 25.88
C LEU A 70 -7.71 14.03 25.73
N ARG A 71 -8.42 14.32 24.63
CA ARG A 71 -8.85 15.68 24.25
C ARG A 71 -9.24 16.58 25.43
N PRO A 72 -8.53 17.71 25.59
CA PRO A 72 -9.14 18.95 25.10
C PRO A 72 -8.12 19.89 24.41
N VAL A 73 -8.58 20.74 23.48
CA VAL A 73 -7.86 21.90 22.88
C VAL A 73 -6.91 21.66 21.68
N THR A 74 -6.40 20.46 21.39
CA THR A 74 -5.45 20.31 20.27
C THR A 74 -6.07 20.62 18.90
N HIS A 75 -5.52 21.64 18.22
CA HIS A 75 -6.00 22.07 16.91
C HIS A 75 -5.75 20.99 15.85
N ARG A 76 -6.71 20.80 14.94
CA ARG A 76 -6.66 19.75 13.91
C ARG A 76 -5.41 19.82 13.02
N ALA A 77 -4.88 21.03 12.77
CA ALA A 77 -3.64 21.18 12.00
C ALA A 77 -2.44 20.51 12.68
N VAL A 78 -2.35 20.56 14.01
CA VAL A 78 -1.28 19.93 14.78
C VAL A 78 -1.38 18.40 14.68
N LEU A 79 -2.59 17.85 14.81
CA LEU A 79 -2.83 16.41 14.64
C LEU A 79 -2.47 15.93 13.22
N LEU A 80 -2.80 16.73 12.20
CA LEU A 80 -2.43 16.41 10.82
C LEU A 80 -0.92 16.53 10.58
N ALA A 81 -0.26 17.55 11.13
CA ALA A 81 1.18 17.71 11.04
C ALA A 81 1.91 16.53 11.69
N ALA A 82 1.51 16.15 12.90
CA ALA A 82 2.04 14.98 13.60
C ALA A 82 1.78 13.67 12.83
N GLY A 83 0.57 13.49 12.28
CA GLY A 83 0.26 12.31 11.48
C GLY A 83 1.03 12.25 10.15
N TRP A 84 1.28 13.38 9.50
CA TRP A 84 2.18 13.45 8.34
C TRP A 84 3.62 13.16 8.72
N PHE A 85 4.10 13.67 9.85
CA PHE A 85 5.42 13.33 10.36
C PHE A 85 5.57 11.83 10.59
N VAL A 86 4.60 11.18 11.26
CA VAL A 86 4.58 9.72 11.44
C VAL A 86 4.60 8.99 10.10
N LEU A 87 3.81 9.45 9.12
CA LEU A 87 3.79 8.84 7.79
C LEU A 87 5.13 8.99 7.06
N LEU A 88 5.73 10.17 7.06
CA LEU A 88 7.01 10.42 6.38
C LEU A 88 8.15 9.65 7.04
N ALA A 89 8.18 9.60 8.37
CA ALA A 89 9.15 8.81 9.11
C ALA A 89 8.96 7.29 8.88
N ALA A 90 7.72 6.82 8.76
CA ALA A 90 7.43 5.42 8.41
C ALA A 90 7.85 5.07 6.97
N LEU A 91 7.65 5.98 6.02
CA LEU A 91 8.13 5.81 4.64
C LEU A 91 9.66 5.82 4.59
N PHE A 92 10.33 6.70 5.36
CA PHE A 92 11.78 6.69 5.47
C PHE A 92 12.30 5.37 6.06
N GLN A 93 11.70 4.90 7.16
CA GLN A 93 12.03 3.61 7.76
C GLN A 93 11.79 2.44 6.79
N GLY A 94 10.69 2.45 6.05
CA GLY A 94 10.36 1.40 5.10
C GLY A 94 11.33 1.33 3.92
N PHE A 95 11.51 2.47 3.23
CA PHE A 95 12.21 2.50 1.95
C PHE A 95 13.70 2.84 2.03
N VAL A 96 14.11 3.68 2.98
CA VAL A 96 15.50 4.12 3.09
C VAL A 96 16.28 3.23 4.06
N VAL A 97 15.65 2.84 5.18
CA VAL A 97 16.28 1.90 6.12
C VAL A 97 16.13 0.46 5.65
N GLY A 98 15.09 0.13 4.87
CA GLY A 98 14.83 -1.21 4.35
C GLY A 98 14.06 -2.09 5.34
N ASP A 99 13.19 -1.51 6.18
CA ASP A 99 12.37 -2.29 7.11
C ASP A 99 10.98 -2.59 6.52
N LEU A 100 10.83 -3.82 6.04
CA LEU A 100 9.60 -4.31 5.40
C LEU A 100 8.37 -4.19 6.33
N ILE A 101 8.53 -4.45 7.63
CA ILE A 101 7.42 -4.41 8.59
C ILE A 101 6.95 -2.96 8.77
N ALA A 102 7.89 -2.01 8.88
CA ALA A 102 7.56 -0.59 8.92
C ALA A 102 6.88 -0.11 7.63
N MET A 103 7.34 -0.61 6.48
CA MET A 103 6.75 -0.32 5.18
C MET A 103 5.28 -0.75 5.12
N PHE A 104 4.95 -2.00 5.47
CA PHE A 104 3.55 -2.47 5.53
C PHE A 104 2.74 -1.79 6.65
N GLY A 105 3.38 -1.40 7.74
CA GLY A 105 2.72 -0.65 8.83
C GLY A 105 2.10 0.68 8.39
N THR A 106 2.57 1.28 7.29
CA THR A 106 1.96 2.48 6.69
C THR A 106 0.49 2.28 6.29
N TRP A 107 0.04 1.03 6.11
CA TRP A 107 -1.36 0.68 5.83
C TRP A 107 -2.30 0.97 7.01
N LEU A 108 -1.76 1.16 8.22
CA LEU A 108 -2.51 1.64 9.39
C LEU A 108 -2.44 3.17 9.52
N VAL A 109 -1.26 3.73 9.25
CA VAL A 109 -1.00 5.19 9.36
C VAL A 109 -1.87 5.98 8.40
N VAL A 110 -1.97 5.56 7.13
CA VAL A 110 -2.70 6.31 6.10
C VAL A 110 -4.21 6.35 6.37
N PRO A 111 -4.91 5.24 6.67
CA PRO A 111 -6.30 5.30 7.11
C PRO A 111 -6.49 6.12 8.40
N GLY A 112 -5.58 6.00 9.38
CA GLY A 112 -5.63 6.80 10.60
C GLY A 112 -5.56 8.30 10.31
N LEU A 113 -4.60 8.72 9.48
CA LEU A 113 -4.46 10.10 9.03
C LEU A 113 -5.67 10.56 8.21
N ALA A 114 -6.22 9.71 7.34
CA ALA A 114 -7.41 10.00 6.56
C ALA A 114 -8.66 10.19 7.46
N LEU A 115 -8.78 9.43 8.55
CA LEU A 115 -9.85 9.60 9.53
C LEU A 115 -9.73 10.92 10.30
N VAL A 116 -8.51 11.34 10.67
CA VAL A 116 -8.25 12.68 11.25
C VAL A 116 -8.52 13.80 10.23
N ALA A 117 -8.20 13.55 8.97
CA ALA A 117 -8.47 14.46 7.86
C ALA A 117 -9.93 14.48 7.42
N GLY A 118 -10.76 13.51 7.77
CA GLY A 118 -12.17 13.45 7.37
C GLY A 118 -12.40 13.57 5.86
N GLN A 119 -13.58 14.05 5.46
CA GLN A 119 -13.91 14.22 4.04
C GLN A 119 -13.13 15.37 3.41
N LEU A 120 -12.42 15.07 2.33
CA LEU A 120 -11.62 16.07 1.61
C LEU A 120 -12.49 17.05 0.81
N ARG A 121 -12.10 18.32 0.88
CA ARG A 121 -12.59 19.40 0.00
C ARG A 121 -12.26 19.10 -1.47
N PRO A 122 -12.93 19.75 -2.45
CA PRO A 122 -12.77 19.42 -3.87
C PRO A 122 -11.34 19.46 -4.41
N ARG A 123 -10.53 20.47 -4.06
CA ARG A 123 -9.15 20.63 -4.54
C ARG A 123 -8.20 19.51 -4.06
N PRO A 124 -8.02 19.27 -2.74
CA PRO A 124 -7.14 18.19 -2.27
C PRO A 124 -7.65 16.80 -2.68
N ARG A 125 -8.98 16.62 -2.79
CA ARG A 125 -9.54 15.38 -3.35
C ARG A 125 -9.12 15.17 -4.79
N LYS A 126 -9.16 16.20 -5.64
CA LYS A 126 -8.72 16.12 -7.05
C LYS A 126 -7.22 15.80 -7.14
N ALA A 127 -6.40 16.43 -6.30
CA ALA A 127 -4.96 16.13 -6.23
C ALA A 127 -4.70 14.68 -5.82
N LEU A 128 -5.39 14.17 -4.79
CA LEU A 128 -5.25 12.77 -4.35
C LEU A 128 -5.71 11.77 -5.42
N VAL A 129 -6.80 12.07 -6.15
CA VAL A 129 -7.24 11.25 -7.29
C VAL A 129 -6.19 11.24 -8.40
N ALA A 130 -5.60 12.39 -8.72
CA ALA A 130 -4.55 12.48 -9.73
C ALA A 130 -3.30 11.70 -9.30
N ALA A 131 -2.85 11.87 -8.05
CA ALA A 131 -1.72 11.12 -7.49
C ALA A 131 -1.96 9.60 -7.54
N HIS A 132 -3.16 9.15 -7.17
CA HIS A 132 -3.53 7.73 -7.28
C HIS A 132 -3.51 7.22 -8.72
N ALA A 133 -4.04 8.00 -9.67
CA ALA A 133 -4.06 7.62 -11.08
C ALA A 133 -2.65 7.53 -11.67
N VAL A 134 -1.77 8.49 -11.36
CA VAL A 134 -0.36 8.48 -11.79
C VAL A 134 0.39 7.30 -11.19
N ALA A 135 0.23 7.05 -9.88
CA ALA A 135 0.87 5.91 -9.22
C ALA A 135 0.39 4.58 -9.80
N ALA A 136 -0.92 4.43 -10.01
CA ALA A 136 -1.49 3.21 -10.59
C ALA A 136 -1.01 2.98 -12.03
N ALA A 137 -0.92 4.04 -12.84
CA ALA A 137 -0.39 3.96 -14.19
C ALA A 137 1.10 3.60 -14.20
N ALA A 138 1.89 4.15 -13.28
CA ALA A 138 3.30 3.81 -13.11
C ALA A 138 3.46 2.32 -12.73
N TRP A 139 2.66 1.81 -11.80
CA TRP A 139 2.71 0.41 -11.41
C TRP A 139 2.36 -0.54 -12.58
N VAL A 140 1.32 -0.22 -13.35
CA VAL A 140 0.99 -0.97 -14.58
C VAL A 140 2.15 -0.91 -15.58
N GLY A 141 2.72 0.27 -15.81
CA GLY A 141 3.83 0.47 -16.75
C GLY A 141 5.07 -0.35 -16.37
N ILE A 142 5.47 -0.33 -15.10
CA ILE A 142 6.59 -1.14 -14.61
C ILE A 142 6.29 -2.64 -14.80
N GLY A 143 5.07 -3.09 -14.48
CA GLY A 143 4.68 -4.48 -14.72
C GLY A 143 4.79 -4.90 -16.18
N VAL A 144 4.33 -4.06 -17.12
CA VAL A 144 4.46 -4.32 -18.57
C VAL A 144 5.93 -4.36 -18.99
N THR A 145 6.77 -3.47 -18.48
CA THR A 145 8.22 -3.48 -18.76
C THR A 145 8.87 -4.77 -18.27
N LEU A 146 8.56 -5.22 -17.05
CA LEU A 146 9.12 -6.46 -16.50
C LEU A 146 8.66 -7.70 -17.27
N VAL A 147 7.41 -7.74 -17.75
CA VAL A 147 6.95 -8.79 -18.66
C VAL A 147 7.75 -8.78 -19.98
N ALA A 148 7.93 -7.60 -20.58
CA ALA A 148 8.69 -7.49 -21.83
C ALA A 148 10.15 -7.93 -21.65
N MET A 149 10.78 -7.55 -20.55
CA MET A 149 12.14 -7.98 -20.20
C MET A 149 12.23 -9.49 -20.02
N ALA A 150 11.30 -10.10 -19.27
CA ALA A 150 11.26 -11.55 -19.09
C ALA A 150 11.13 -12.29 -20.43
N VAL A 151 10.26 -11.81 -21.33
CA VAL A 151 10.12 -12.39 -22.68
C VAL A 151 11.43 -12.31 -23.47
N VAL A 152 12.11 -11.17 -23.45
CA VAL A 152 13.40 -11.00 -24.14
C VAL A 152 14.48 -11.89 -23.53
N ALA A 153 14.56 -11.97 -22.20
CA ALA A 153 15.51 -12.82 -21.49
C ALA A 153 15.30 -14.32 -21.75
N MET A 154 14.05 -14.75 -21.92
CA MET A 154 13.72 -16.14 -22.26
C MET A 154 13.88 -16.47 -23.74
N ALA A 155 13.92 -15.47 -24.62
CA ALA A 155 14.00 -15.65 -26.06
C ALA A 155 15.44 -15.60 -26.61
N THR A 156 16.41 -15.15 -25.81
CA THR A 156 17.82 -15.10 -26.22
C THR A 156 18.52 -16.44 -26.02
N ASP A 157 19.41 -16.80 -26.95
CA ASP A 157 20.30 -17.95 -26.81
C ASP A 157 21.59 -17.61 -26.04
N ASP A 158 21.91 -16.33 -25.89
CA ASP A 158 23.06 -15.85 -25.12
C ASP A 158 22.70 -15.74 -23.63
N VAL A 159 23.30 -16.62 -22.83
CA VAL A 159 23.13 -16.67 -21.37
C VAL A 159 23.61 -15.41 -20.66
N SER A 160 24.62 -14.73 -21.19
CA SER A 160 25.15 -13.49 -20.61
C SER A 160 24.16 -12.35 -20.81
N ALA A 161 23.55 -12.27 -22.00
CA ALA A 161 22.47 -11.33 -22.27
C ALA A 161 21.24 -11.61 -21.41
N ALA A 162 20.84 -12.88 -21.24
CA ALA A 162 19.74 -13.25 -20.36
C ALA A 162 19.99 -12.82 -18.91
N HIS A 163 21.18 -13.11 -18.39
CA HIS A 163 21.59 -12.74 -17.03
C HIS A 163 21.48 -11.23 -16.80
N ALA A 164 22.05 -10.42 -17.70
CA ALA A 164 22.00 -8.96 -17.60
C ALA A 164 20.56 -8.41 -17.57
N ILE A 165 19.63 -9.04 -18.31
CA ILE A 165 18.22 -8.63 -18.31
C ILE A 165 17.56 -8.99 -16.98
N TYR A 166 17.78 -10.19 -16.44
CA TYR A 166 17.24 -10.57 -15.12
C TYR A 166 17.81 -9.72 -13.99
N GLU A 167 19.09 -9.33 -14.06
CA GLU A 167 19.70 -8.41 -13.10
C GLU A 167 19.05 -7.01 -13.15
N MET A 168 18.76 -6.51 -14.35
CA MET A 168 17.99 -5.26 -14.51
C MET A 168 16.56 -5.41 -13.96
N MET A 169 15.92 -6.57 -14.16
CA MET A 169 14.60 -6.84 -13.57
C MET A 169 14.65 -6.82 -12.04
N ALA A 170 15.62 -7.50 -11.43
CA ALA A 170 15.82 -7.51 -9.98
C ALA A 170 16.09 -6.10 -9.45
N THR A 171 16.84 -5.29 -10.20
CA THR A 171 17.07 -3.88 -9.87
C THR A 171 15.76 -3.09 -9.86
N PHE A 172 14.88 -3.26 -10.85
CA PHE A 172 13.57 -2.61 -10.87
C PHE A 172 12.62 -3.11 -9.78
N ASP A 173 12.72 -4.38 -9.42
CA ASP A 173 11.93 -5.03 -8.38
C ASP A 173 12.22 -4.46 -6.98
N VAL A 174 13.46 -4.05 -6.70
CA VAL A 174 13.82 -3.39 -5.42
C VAL A 174 13.82 -1.86 -5.47
N THR A 175 13.85 -1.26 -6.66
CA THR A 175 13.86 0.21 -6.82
C THR A 175 12.48 0.75 -7.17
N LEU A 176 12.08 0.74 -8.44
CA LEU A 176 10.89 1.44 -8.93
C LEU A 176 9.58 0.78 -8.48
N LEU A 177 9.55 -0.55 -8.46
CA LEU A 177 8.31 -1.31 -8.23
C LEU A 177 7.72 -1.09 -6.82
N PRO A 178 8.50 -1.12 -5.72
CA PRO A 178 8.00 -0.88 -4.36
C PRO A 178 7.45 0.53 -4.20
N TRP A 179 8.08 1.54 -4.80
CA TRP A 179 7.57 2.92 -4.73
C TRP A 179 6.21 3.06 -5.44
N ALA A 180 6.07 2.51 -6.64
CA ALA A 180 4.84 2.61 -7.42
C ALA A 180 3.68 1.83 -6.76
N ASN A 181 3.97 0.62 -6.26
CA ASN A 181 2.95 -0.23 -5.67
C ASN A 181 2.42 0.35 -4.33
N PHE A 182 3.29 0.81 -3.44
CA PHE A 182 2.89 1.45 -2.19
C PHE A 182 2.22 2.81 -2.44
N ALA A 183 2.76 3.64 -3.35
CA ALA A 183 2.09 4.90 -3.68
C ALA A 183 0.64 4.64 -4.16
N THR A 184 0.41 3.61 -4.96
CA THR A 184 -0.93 3.23 -5.44
C THR A 184 -1.83 2.78 -4.30
N VAL A 185 -1.34 1.88 -3.44
CA VAL A 185 -2.11 1.30 -2.33
C VAL A 185 -2.43 2.36 -1.28
N LEU A 186 -1.43 3.14 -0.86
CA LEU A 186 -1.59 4.18 0.16
C LEU A 186 -2.54 5.27 -0.33
N THR A 187 -2.41 5.76 -1.56
CA THR A 187 -3.37 6.72 -2.12
C THR A 187 -4.77 6.12 -2.29
N GLY A 188 -4.88 4.82 -2.61
CA GLY A 188 -6.14 4.09 -2.67
C GLY A 188 -6.83 3.95 -1.31
N LEU A 189 -6.06 3.68 -0.25
CA LEU A 189 -6.54 3.68 1.13
C LEU A 189 -6.98 5.09 1.54
N ALA A 190 -6.15 6.11 1.29
CA ALA A 190 -6.51 7.50 1.56
C ALA A 190 -7.81 7.90 0.86
N LEU A 191 -7.99 7.55 -0.43
CA LEU A 191 -9.24 7.81 -1.15
C LEU A 191 -10.43 7.06 -0.54
N SER A 192 -10.23 5.82 -0.11
CA SER A 192 -11.29 5.00 0.48
C SER A 192 -11.82 5.60 1.78
N PHE A 193 -10.95 6.15 2.62
CA PHE A 193 -11.33 6.73 3.92
C PHE A 193 -11.69 8.22 3.85
N ALA A 194 -11.05 8.98 2.96
CA ALA A 194 -11.22 10.44 2.87
C ALA A 194 -12.31 10.88 1.88
N THR A 195 -12.99 9.92 1.23
CA THR A 195 -14.12 10.18 0.32
C THR A 195 -15.36 9.38 0.68
N LYS A 196 -16.47 9.64 -0.04
CA LYS A 196 -17.75 8.94 0.18
C LYS A 196 -17.71 7.43 -0.10
N TRP A 197 -16.70 6.95 -0.84
CA TRP A 197 -16.64 5.58 -1.30
C TRP A 197 -16.53 4.59 -0.14
N GLY A 198 -15.61 4.77 0.81
CA GLY A 198 -15.40 3.78 1.87
C GLY A 198 -14.75 2.49 1.36
N LEU A 199 -13.82 1.91 2.13
CA LEU A 199 -13.10 0.70 1.72
C LEU A 199 -14.04 -0.52 1.55
N ILE A 200 -14.98 -0.69 2.47
CA ILE A 200 -15.86 -1.87 2.53
C ILE A 200 -17.28 -1.62 2.04
N ARG A 201 -17.61 -0.42 1.55
CA ARG A 201 -19.01 -0.05 1.22
C ARG A 201 -19.45 -0.49 -0.17
N HIS A 202 -18.51 -0.77 -1.07
CA HIS A 202 -18.78 -1.14 -2.45
C HIS A 202 -17.96 -2.36 -2.84
N TYR A 203 -18.60 -3.35 -3.49
CA TYR A 203 -17.94 -4.59 -3.88
C TYR A 203 -16.75 -4.34 -4.81
N TRP A 204 -16.87 -3.43 -5.79
CA TRP A 204 -15.75 -3.09 -6.68
C TRP A 204 -14.54 -2.49 -5.96
N VAL A 205 -14.75 -1.75 -4.85
CA VAL A 205 -13.65 -1.18 -4.05
C VAL A 205 -12.92 -2.30 -3.31
N ILE A 206 -13.67 -3.24 -2.72
CA ILE A 206 -13.09 -4.41 -2.06
C ILE A 206 -12.34 -5.27 -3.07
N ALA A 207 -12.95 -5.60 -4.20
CA ALA A 207 -12.35 -6.45 -5.22
C ALA A 207 -11.01 -5.89 -5.72
N LYS A 208 -10.95 -4.60 -6.08
CA LYS A 208 -9.69 -4.00 -6.53
C LYS A 208 -8.64 -3.90 -5.41
N ALA A 209 -9.06 -3.70 -4.16
CA ALA A 209 -8.15 -3.68 -3.02
C ALA A 209 -7.56 -5.08 -2.75
N VAL A 210 -8.39 -6.13 -2.84
CA VAL A 210 -7.94 -7.53 -2.72
C VAL A 210 -6.96 -7.88 -3.83
N VAL A 211 -7.22 -7.47 -5.07
CA VAL A 211 -6.28 -7.67 -6.18
C VAL A 211 -4.95 -6.98 -5.89
N ALA A 212 -4.95 -5.71 -5.49
CA ALA A 212 -3.72 -4.98 -5.18
C ALA A 212 -2.92 -5.62 -4.03
N VAL A 213 -3.60 -6.01 -2.94
CA VAL A 213 -2.95 -6.68 -1.80
C VAL A 213 -2.44 -8.07 -2.19
N GLY A 214 -3.21 -8.84 -2.97
CA GLY A 214 -2.81 -10.15 -3.45
C GLY A 214 -1.56 -10.08 -4.32
N ILE A 215 -1.44 -9.08 -5.18
CA ILE A 215 -0.22 -8.84 -5.97
C ILE A 215 0.96 -8.56 -5.05
N LEU A 216 0.81 -7.75 -4.00
CA LEU A 216 1.89 -7.46 -3.05
C LEU A 216 2.32 -8.72 -2.28
N VAL A 217 1.36 -9.52 -1.82
CA VAL A 217 1.67 -10.78 -1.13
C VAL A 217 2.43 -11.73 -2.06
N MET A 218 1.99 -11.87 -3.31
CA MET A 218 2.69 -12.70 -4.30
C MET A 218 4.07 -12.13 -4.65
N ALA A 219 4.21 -10.81 -4.77
CA ALA A 219 5.46 -10.16 -5.11
C ALA A 219 6.52 -10.34 -4.01
N PHE A 220 6.21 -9.87 -2.80
CA PHE A 220 7.14 -9.86 -1.68
C PHE A 220 7.32 -11.21 -0.96
N GLY A 221 6.39 -12.15 -1.15
CA GLY A 221 6.43 -13.45 -0.48
C GLY A 221 6.84 -14.62 -1.36
N PHE A 222 7.03 -14.41 -2.66
CA PHE A 222 7.35 -15.49 -3.60
C PHE A 222 8.10 -15.03 -4.84
N LEU A 223 7.56 -14.04 -5.57
CA LEU A 223 8.10 -13.67 -6.89
C LEU A 223 9.49 -13.04 -6.82
N HIS A 224 9.77 -12.28 -5.76
CA HIS A 224 11.09 -11.69 -5.49
C HIS A 224 12.17 -12.77 -5.39
N ASP A 225 11.97 -13.74 -4.50
CA ASP A 225 12.91 -14.84 -4.27
C ASP A 225 13.11 -15.69 -5.54
N GLU A 226 12.04 -15.93 -6.30
CA GLU A 226 12.14 -16.65 -7.58
C GLU A 226 12.97 -15.86 -8.61
N LEU A 227 12.78 -14.54 -8.69
CA LEU A 227 13.56 -13.68 -9.58
C LEU A 227 15.04 -13.67 -9.19
N GLU A 228 15.37 -13.52 -7.91
CA GLU A 228 16.75 -13.63 -7.43
C GLU A 228 17.35 -15.01 -7.73
N GLY A 229 16.58 -16.08 -7.54
CA GLY A 229 17.00 -17.44 -7.89
C GLY A 229 17.32 -17.61 -9.38
N VAL A 230 16.58 -16.95 -10.28
CA VAL A 230 16.88 -16.94 -11.72
C VAL A 230 18.13 -16.11 -12.03
N VAL A 231 18.33 -14.99 -11.33
CA VAL A 231 19.57 -14.18 -11.45
C VAL A 231 20.79 -15.02 -11.08
N ASP A 232 20.76 -15.71 -9.94
CA ASP A 232 21.86 -16.55 -9.47
C ASP A 232 22.15 -17.73 -10.41
N GLN A 233 21.10 -18.40 -10.90
CA GLN A 233 21.24 -19.48 -11.87
C GLN A 233 21.87 -19.00 -13.17
N THR A 234 21.40 -17.88 -13.72
CA THR A 234 21.93 -17.33 -14.97
C THR A 234 23.37 -16.84 -14.83
N ALA A 235 23.75 -16.30 -13.66
CA ALA A 235 25.13 -15.95 -13.35
C ALA A 235 26.06 -17.18 -13.38
N ALA A 236 25.65 -18.26 -12.71
CA ALA A 236 26.43 -19.50 -12.66
C ALA A 236 26.58 -20.14 -14.04
N LEU A 237 25.51 -20.11 -14.85
CA LEU A 237 25.54 -20.62 -16.22
C LEU A 237 26.44 -19.77 -17.12
N ALA A 238 26.41 -18.44 -17.01
CA ALA A 238 27.31 -17.56 -17.75
C ALA A 238 28.79 -17.83 -17.41
N ALA A 239 29.11 -18.11 -16.15
CA ALA A 239 30.47 -18.43 -15.71
C ALA A 239 30.95 -19.82 -16.17
N THR A 240 30.05 -20.78 -16.34
CA THR A 240 30.38 -22.19 -16.65
C THR A 240 30.17 -22.57 -18.11
N GLY A 241 29.70 -21.64 -18.95
CA GLY A 241 29.41 -21.90 -20.37
C GLY A 241 28.12 -22.68 -20.60
N GLY A 242 27.15 -22.54 -19.70
CA GLY A 242 25.81 -23.12 -19.82
C GLY A 242 24.94 -22.45 -20.89
N THR A 243 23.70 -22.93 -21.02
CA THR A 243 22.74 -22.46 -22.03
C THR A 243 21.62 -21.63 -21.41
N ALA A 244 21.12 -20.63 -22.15
CA ALA A 244 20.02 -19.78 -21.69
C ALA A 244 18.69 -20.52 -21.47
N ALA A 245 18.55 -21.74 -22.00
CA ALA A 245 17.35 -22.57 -21.83
C ALA A 245 17.32 -23.38 -20.51
N GLN A 246 18.42 -23.47 -19.76
CA GLN A 246 18.46 -24.25 -18.52
C GLN A 246 17.61 -23.71 -17.35
N PRO A 247 17.50 -22.38 -17.10
CA PRO A 247 16.68 -21.84 -16.02
C PRO A 247 15.19 -21.67 -16.40
N TRP A 248 14.72 -22.31 -17.48
CA TRP A 248 13.39 -22.06 -18.07
C TRP A 248 12.22 -22.25 -17.10
N GLY A 249 12.35 -23.19 -16.15
CA GLY A 249 11.34 -23.42 -15.10
C GLY A 249 11.10 -22.16 -14.26
N GLY A 250 12.15 -21.64 -13.62
CA GLY A 250 12.04 -20.44 -12.78
C GLY A 250 11.77 -19.18 -13.60
N ALA A 251 12.43 -19.04 -14.76
CA ALA A 251 12.15 -17.96 -15.72
C ALA A 251 10.67 -17.91 -16.14
N GLY A 252 10.04 -19.07 -16.35
CA GLY A 252 8.62 -19.18 -16.64
C GLY A 252 7.74 -18.73 -15.48
N VAL A 253 8.11 -19.06 -14.24
CA VAL A 253 7.40 -18.59 -13.03
C VAL A 253 7.51 -17.08 -12.91
N VAL A 254 8.70 -16.51 -13.12
CA VAL A 254 8.92 -15.06 -13.12
C VAL A 254 8.04 -14.36 -14.15
N LEU A 255 8.07 -14.82 -15.41
CA LEU A 255 7.26 -14.27 -16.50
C LEU A 255 5.76 -14.31 -16.16
N TRP A 256 5.24 -15.49 -15.81
CA TRP A 256 3.81 -15.66 -15.53
C TRP A 256 3.37 -14.94 -14.26
N GLY A 257 4.25 -14.79 -13.27
CA GLY A 257 4.02 -13.96 -12.09
C GLY A 257 3.74 -12.51 -12.47
N PHE A 258 4.61 -11.90 -13.28
CA PHE A 258 4.41 -10.52 -13.76
C PHE A 258 3.21 -10.38 -14.71
N VAL A 259 2.95 -11.37 -15.57
CA VAL A 259 1.76 -11.38 -16.45
C VAL A 259 0.48 -11.41 -15.62
N CYS A 260 0.36 -12.31 -14.64
CA CYS A 260 -0.80 -12.41 -13.76
C CYS A 260 -0.99 -11.12 -12.94
N ALA A 261 0.09 -10.55 -12.41
CA ALA A 261 0.04 -9.27 -11.72
C ALA A 261 -0.44 -8.13 -12.64
N GLY A 262 0.09 -8.04 -13.86
CA GLY A 262 -0.31 -7.06 -14.86
C GLY A 262 -1.80 -7.17 -15.23
N LEU A 263 -2.28 -8.39 -15.49
CA LEU A 263 -3.70 -8.65 -15.75
C LEU A 263 -4.57 -8.28 -14.54
N GLY A 264 -4.11 -8.57 -13.32
CA GLY A 264 -4.76 -8.13 -12.10
C GLY A 264 -4.88 -6.61 -12.01
N LEU A 265 -3.81 -5.86 -12.29
CA LEU A 265 -3.84 -4.39 -12.29
C LEU A 265 -4.78 -3.82 -13.36
N VAL A 266 -4.79 -4.40 -14.56
CA VAL A 266 -5.75 -4.03 -15.61
C VAL A 266 -7.18 -4.29 -15.14
N ALA A 267 -7.46 -5.45 -14.55
CA ALA A 267 -8.77 -5.76 -13.98
C ALA A 267 -9.17 -4.76 -12.88
N ALA A 268 -8.24 -4.40 -11.98
CA ALA A 268 -8.45 -3.39 -10.95
C ALA A 268 -8.77 -2.01 -11.54
N MET A 269 -8.14 -1.65 -12.66
CA MET A 269 -8.44 -0.42 -13.40
C MET A 269 -9.84 -0.45 -14.02
N LEU A 270 -10.19 -1.55 -14.69
CA LEU A 270 -11.53 -1.74 -15.26
C LEU A 270 -12.62 -1.69 -14.17
N LEU A 271 -12.39 -2.33 -13.02
CA LEU A 271 -13.28 -2.22 -11.85
C LEU A 271 -13.47 -0.77 -11.38
N SER A 272 -12.42 0.04 -11.46
CA SER A 272 -12.47 1.46 -11.07
C SER A 272 -13.27 2.32 -12.07
N LEU A 273 -13.26 1.97 -13.35
CA LEU A 273 -13.98 2.67 -14.42
C LEU A 273 -15.46 2.27 -14.47
N TYR A 274 -15.74 0.96 -14.57
CA TYR A 274 -17.09 0.44 -14.73
C TYR A 274 -17.87 0.34 -13.41
N LYS A 275 -17.16 0.27 -12.27
CA LYS A 275 -17.74 0.21 -10.90
C LYS A 275 -18.86 -0.84 -10.76
N PRO A 276 -18.62 -2.10 -11.16
CA PRO A 276 -19.64 -3.14 -11.11
C PRO A 276 -20.01 -3.49 -9.67
N GLY A 277 -21.25 -3.92 -9.46
CA GLY A 277 -21.75 -4.33 -8.14
C GLY A 277 -22.02 -3.14 -7.22
N GLY A 278 -23.24 -3.09 -6.71
CA GLY A 278 -23.75 -2.00 -5.88
C GLY A 278 -23.08 -1.88 -4.50
N ARG A 279 -23.89 -1.52 -3.51
CA ARG A 279 -23.42 -1.37 -2.13
C ARG A 279 -23.34 -2.71 -1.41
N THR A 280 -22.38 -2.87 -0.52
CA THR A 280 -22.27 -4.06 0.36
C THR A 280 -23.30 -3.99 1.48
N ARG A 281 -23.55 -5.13 2.14
CA ARG A 281 -24.39 -5.21 3.35
C ARG A 281 -23.95 -4.28 4.49
N PHE A 282 -22.67 -3.91 4.52
CA PHE A 282 -22.11 -3.01 5.53
C PHE A 282 -22.46 -1.54 5.28
N ALA A 283 -22.89 -1.19 4.06
CA ALA A 283 -23.32 0.17 3.73
C ALA A 283 -24.80 0.43 4.05
N THR A 284 -25.61 -0.61 4.24
CA THR A 284 -27.06 -0.55 4.49
C THR A 284 -27.46 -0.68 5.96
N ALA A 285 -26.52 -0.83 6.89
CA ALA A 285 -26.79 -0.86 8.33
C ALA A 285 -27.16 0.55 8.85
N ARG A 286 -28.33 1.04 8.43
CA ARG A 286 -29.08 2.09 9.11
C ARG A 286 -29.92 1.37 10.17
N PRO A 287 -29.91 1.77 11.45
CA PRO A 287 -30.92 1.31 12.38
C PRO A 287 -32.26 1.71 11.76
N ALA A 288 -33.16 0.74 11.52
CA ALA A 288 -34.52 1.04 11.15
C ALA A 288 -35.07 1.99 12.23
N SER A 289 -35.29 3.25 11.87
CA SER A 289 -36.06 4.15 12.71
C SER A 289 -37.45 3.53 12.81
N ARG A 290 -37.71 2.80 13.90
CA ARG A 290 -39.06 2.38 14.27
C ARG A 290 -39.94 3.60 14.17
N GLY A 291 -40.88 3.55 13.22
CA GLY A 291 -41.83 4.63 12.99
C GLY A 291 -42.55 4.94 14.30
N ARG A 292 -42.48 6.21 14.70
CA ARG A 292 -43.55 6.78 15.51
C ARG A 292 -44.73 6.96 14.56
N THR A 293 -45.72 6.08 14.67
CA THR A 293 -47.09 6.42 14.26
C THR A 293 -47.70 7.33 15.32
N PRO A 294 -48.57 8.27 14.90
CA PRO A 294 -49.07 9.39 15.70
C PRO A 294 -49.88 8.97 16.93
#